data_AF-A0A373ZZQ3-F1
#
_entry.id   AF-A0A373ZZQ3-F1
#
_cell.length_a   1.000
_cell.length_b   1.000
_cell.length_c   1.000
_cell.angle_alpha   90.00
_cell.angle_beta   90.00
_cell.angle_gamma   90.00
#
_symmetry.space_group_name_H-M   'P 1'
#
loop_
_entity.id
_entity.type
_entity.pdbx_description
1 polymer ?
#
loop_
_entity_poly.entity_id
_entity_poly.type
_entity_poly.pdbx_seq_one_letter_code
_entity_poly.pdbx_strand_id
1 'polypeptide(L)'
;MAKSFIMVLELARNKKKRRSKLDGTKEFRRYGIRLSIHSLTGLVNYQIIMIMRKILIISITAFTAALFIGCSDSDYSYTSNYIYKNDSSRDITMKSYNYANGDLLEDANYTFVIPAGKAHTLRFDTEGGFPYPFMWTSPTGADYIVISNGEKQFTNTRHSSTGEDKLFRSETYEILKNNDKKRNRTYQYIFTDSDFENATHIEP
;
A
#
# COMPACT_ATOMS: atom_id res chain seq x y z
N MET A 1 -60.62 41.29 -86.13
CA MET A 1 -59.43 41.61 -85.30
C MET A 1 -59.54 41.19 -83.81
N ALA A 2 -60.63 40.59 -83.32
CA ALA A 2 -60.77 40.23 -81.89
C ALA A 2 -60.25 38.83 -81.48
N LYS A 3 -60.13 37.87 -82.42
CA LYS A 3 -59.74 36.48 -82.09
C LYS A 3 -58.24 36.29 -81.80
N SER A 4 -57.36 37.09 -82.42
CA SER A 4 -55.90 36.94 -82.23
C SER A 4 -55.39 37.47 -80.89
N PHE A 5 -56.10 38.43 -80.26
CA PHE A 5 -55.66 39.03 -79.00
C PHE A 5 -55.93 38.13 -77.78
N ILE A 6 -57.03 37.37 -77.80
CA ILE A 6 -57.39 36.42 -76.73
C ILE A 6 -56.40 35.26 -76.67
N MET A 7 -55.99 34.72 -77.82
CA MET A 7 -55.03 33.62 -77.91
C MET A 7 -53.64 33.99 -77.36
N VAL A 8 -53.17 35.23 -77.59
CA VAL A 8 -51.88 35.71 -77.06
C VAL A 8 -51.91 35.87 -75.54
N LEU A 9 -53.02 36.36 -74.98
CA LEU A 9 -53.21 36.47 -73.53
C LEU A 9 -53.26 35.11 -72.84
N GLU A 10 -53.89 34.12 -73.46
CA GLU A 10 -53.99 32.76 -72.92
C GLU A 10 -52.64 32.04 -72.94
N LEU A 11 -51.85 32.19 -74.01
CA LEU A 11 -50.47 31.70 -74.11
C LEU A 11 -49.55 32.34 -73.05
N ALA A 12 -49.67 33.66 -72.84
CA ALA A 12 -48.87 34.36 -71.83
C ALA A 12 -49.22 33.89 -70.39
N ARG A 13 -50.51 33.71 -70.10
CA ARG A 13 -51.00 33.24 -68.80
C ARG A 13 -50.57 31.79 -68.51
N ASN A 14 -50.59 30.92 -69.53
CA ASN A 14 -50.17 29.53 -69.40
C ASN A 14 -48.64 29.40 -69.22
N LYS A 15 -47.85 30.27 -69.89
CA LYS A 15 -46.39 30.31 -69.74
C LYS A 15 -45.97 30.80 -68.35
N LYS A 16 -46.67 31.79 -67.77
CA LYS A 16 -46.43 32.28 -66.40
C LYS A 16 -46.75 31.21 -65.34
N LYS A 17 -47.84 30.45 -65.53
CA LYS A 17 -48.23 29.34 -64.63
C LYS A 17 -47.26 28.15 -64.69
N ARG A 18 -46.69 27.85 -65.86
CA ARG A 18 -45.64 26.81 -65.99
C ARG A 18 -44.32 27.23 -65.35
N ARG A 19 -43.92 28.51 -65.46
CA ARG A 19 -42.69 29.02 -64.83
C ARG A 19 -42.76 28.99 -63.30
N SER A 20 -43.87 29.39 -62.69
CA SER A 20 -43.99 29.36 -61.21
C SER A 20 -43.99 27.94 -60.63
N LYS A 21 -44.55 26.96 -61.36
CA LYS A 21 -44.58 25.56 -60.94
C LYS A 21 -43.20 24.86 -61.03
N LEU A 22 -42.36 25.29 -61.96
CA LEU A 22 -40.97 24.81 -62.14
C LEU A 22 -40.00 25.40 -61.11
N ASP A 23 -40.31 26.58 -60.56
CA ASP A 23 -39.46 27.22 -59.54
C ASP A 23 -39.70 26.63 -58.14
N GLY A 24 -40.98 26.41 -57.78
CA GLY A 24 -41.32 25.80 -56.49
C GLY A 24 -40.74 24.39 -56.32
N THR A 25 -40.67 23.58 -57.37
CA THR A 25 -40.11 22.22 -57.29
C THR A 25 -38.59 22.18 -57.09
N LYS A 26 -37.86 23.22 -57.53
CA LYS A 26 -36.42 23.35 -57.29
C LYS A 26 -36.11 23.80 -55.86
N GLU A 27 -36.89 24.74 -55.35
CA GLU A 27 -36.82 25.19 -53.94
C GLU A 27 -37.10 24.00 -53.00
N PHE A 28 -38.20 23.25 -53.21
CA PHE A 28 -38.53 22.07 -52.39
C PHE A 28 -37.44 21.00 -52.39
N ARG A 29 -36.80 20.72 -53.54
CA ARG A 29 -35.64 19.80 -53.59
C ARG A 29 -34.43 20.33 -52.84
N ARG A 30 -34.14 21.64 -52.91
CA ARG A 30 -33.03 22.25 -52.17
C ARG A 30 -33.26 22.20 -50.66
N TYR A 31 -34.49 22.48 -50.19
CA TYR A 31 -34.82 22.34 -48.76
C TYR A 31 -34.73 20.90 -48.29
N GLY A 32 -35.22 19.92 -49.08
CA GLY A 32 -35.12 18.50 -48.75
C GLY A 32 -33.68 17.98 -48.64
N ILE A 33 -32.79 18.39 -49.56
CA ILE A 33 -31.36 18.04 -49.52
C ILE A 33 -30.68 18.69 -48.31
N ARG A 34 -30.98 19.97 -48.01
CA ARG A 34 -30.44 20.65 -46.83
C ARG A 34 -30.89 19.98 -45.52
N LEU A 35 -32.16 19.60 -45.39
CA LEU A 35 -32.67 18.88 -44.22
C LEU A 35 -32.01 17.50 -44.06
N SER A 36 -31.83 16.76 -45.17
CA SER A 36 -31.18 15.45 -45.18
C SER A 36 -29.72 15.51 -44.71
N ILE A 37 -28.97 16.54 -45.12
CA ILE A 37 -27.57 16.73 -44.69
C ILE A 37 -27.48 17.14 -43.21
N HIS A 38 -28.39 18.00 -42.72
CA HIS A 38 -28.43 18.37 -41.30
C HIS A 38 -28.81 17.16 -40.40
N SER A 39 -29.71 16.30 -40.89
CA SER A 39 -30.05 15.03 -40.23
C SER A 39 -28.87 14.06 -40.19
N LEU A 40 -28.11 13.94 -41.29
CA LEU A 40 -26.97 13.03 -41.40
C LEU A 40 -25.79 13.48 -40.53
N THR A 41 -25.50 14.79 -40.52
CA THR A 41 -24.48 15.39 -39.65
C THR A 41 -24.85 15.27 -38.18
N GLY A 42 -26.14 15.44 -37.81
CA GLY A 42 -26.63 15.17 -36.46
C GLY A 42 -26.45 13.71 -36.02
N LEU A 43 -26.75 12.75 -36.90
CA LEU A 43 -26.57 11.32 -36.61
C LEU A 43 -25.10 10.94 -36.42
N VAL A 44 -24.21 11.46 -37.27
CA VAL A 44 -22.75 11.24 -37.18
C VAL A 44 -22.20 11.86 -35.90
N ASN A 45 -22.58 13.09 -35.57
CA ASN A 45 -22.17 13.75 -34.33
C ASN A 45 -22.64 12.99 -33.09
N TYR A 46 -23.87 12.46 -33.10
CA TYR A 46 -24.40 11.64 -32.02
C TYR A 46 -23.62 10.33 -31.84
N GLN A 47 -23.27 9.65 -32.94
CA GLN A 47 -22.44 8.44 -32.88
C GLN A 47 -21.03 8.73 -32.34
N ILE A 48 -20.41 9.82 -32.77
CA ILE A 48 -19.09 10.24 -32.27
C ILE A 48 -19.16 10.55 -30.76
N ILE A 49 -20.17 11.28 -30.30
CA ILE A 49 -20.36 11.60 -28.87
C ILE A 49 -20.56 10.32 -28.05
N MET A 50 -21.34 9.35 -28.56
CA MET A 50 -21.53 8.07 -27.89
C MET A 50 -20.24 7.24 -27.80
N ILE A 51 -19.42 7.23 -28.87
CA ILE A 51 -18.12 6.55 -28.88
C ILE A 51 -17.17 7.21 -27.89
N MET A 52 -17.06 8.55 -27.91
CA MET A 52 -16.23 9.31 -26.96
C MET A 52 -16.65 9.07 -25.51
N ARG A 53 -17.96 9.01 -25.22
CA ARG A 53 -18.50 8.70 -23.89
C ARG A 53 -18.13 7.28 -23.44
N LYS A 54 -18.17 6.29 -24.34
CA LYS A 54 -17.76 4.91 -24.04
C LYS A 54 -16.26 4.82 -23.76
N ILE A 55 -15.43 5.48 -24.56
CA ILE A 55 -13.97 5.55 -24.34
C ILE A 55 -13.67 6.19 -23.00
N LEU A 56 -14.30 7.33 -22.67
CA LEU A 56 -14.14 8.01 -21.39
C LEU A 56 -14.50 7.09 -20.20
N ILE A 57 -15.62 6.36 -20.29
CA ILE A 57 -16.04 5.41 -19.24
C ILE A 57 -15.00 4.29 -19.10
N ILE A 58 -14.53 3.71 -20.20
CA ILE A 58 -13.50 2.65 -20.18
C ILE A 58 -12.20 3.17 -19.55
N SER A 59 -11.77 4.39 -19.91
CA SER A 59 -10.58 5.02 -19.36
C SER A 59 -10.69 5.29 -17.86
N ILE A 60 -11.84 5.77 -17.37
CA ILE A 60 -12.08 5.99 -15.94
C ILE A 60 -12.05 4.65 -15.20
N THR A 61 -12.74 3.62 -15.70
CA THR A 61 -12.77 2.30 -15.07
C THR A 61 -11.38 1.66 -15.02
N ALA A 62 -10.61 1.74 -16.10
CA ALA A 62 -9.23 1.22 -16.14
C ALA A 62 -8.31 1.99 -15.18
N PHE A 63 -8.46 3.31 -15.07
CA PHE A 63 -7.70 4.13 -14.14
C PHE A 63 -8.06 3.83 -12.68
N THR A 64 -9.35 3.67 -12.36
CA THR A 64 -9.78 3.24 -11.02
C THR A 64 -9.28 1.84 -10.67
N ALA A 65 -9.30 0.89 -11.61
CA ALA A 65 -8.74 -0.45 -11.39
C ALA A 65 -7.22 -0.40 -11.13
N ALA A 66 -6.48 0.44 -11.87
CA ALA A 66 -5.06 0.64 -11.65
C ALA A 66 -4.76 1.29 -10.28
N LEU A 67 -5.61 2.21 -9.80
CA LEU A 67 -5.48 2.80 -8.46
C LEU A 67 -5.70 1.76 -7.34
N PHE A 68 -6.54 0.74 -7.55
CA PHE A 68 -6.72 -0.35 -6.60
C PHE A 68 -5.57 -1.38 -6.61
N ILE A 69 -4.88 -1.54 -7.76
CA ILE A 69 -3.71 -2.43 -7.86
C ILE A 69 -2.46 -1.78 -7.25
N GLY A 70 -2.35 -0.44 -7.29
CA GLY A 70 -1.23 0.31 -6.71
C GLY A 70 -1.24 0.45 -5.19
N CYS A 71 -2.26 -0.08 -4.51
CA CYS A 71 -2.36 -0.13 -3.06
C CYS A 71 -2.26 -1.58 -2.54
N SER A 72 -1.50 -2.44 -3.24
CA SER A 72 -1.08 -3.71 -2.65
C SER A 72 -0.05 -3.40 -1.58
N ASP A 73 -0.39 -3.76 -0.35
CA ASP A 73 0.37 -3.66 0.88
C ASP A 73 1.88 -3.77 0.68
N SER A 74 2.65 -3.03 1.49
CA SER A 74 4.07 -3.25 1.71
C SER A 74 4.28 -4.64 2.32
N ASP A 75 4.15 -5.68 1.49
CA ASP A 75 4.15 -7.10 1.84
C ASP A 75 5.54 -7.62 2.24
N TYR A 76 6.52 -6.74 2.41
CA TYR A 76 7.91 -7.08 2.73
C TYR A 76 8.27 -6.95 4.22
N SER A 77 7.28 -6.72 5.07
CA SER A 77 7.48 -6.70 6.53
C SER A 77 7.50 -8.11 7.10
N TYR A 78 8.51 -8.41 7.90
CA TYR A 78 8.63 -9.60 8.72
C TYR A 78 8.38 -9.23 10.18
N THR A 79 7.52 -10.00 10.84
CA THR A 79 7.17 -9.82 12.24
C THR A 79 7.79 -10.93 13.09
N SER A 80 8.56 -10.55 14.11
CA SER A 80 8.96 -11.45 15.20
C SER A 80 8.24 -11.07 16.50
N ASN A 81 7.69 -12.06 17.20
CA ASN A 81 7.17 -11.93 18.55
C ASN A 81 8.09 -12.69 19.49
N TYR A 82 8.69 -12.03 20.48
CA TYR A 82 9.58 -12.64 21.46
C TYR A 82 8.89 -12.72 22.81
N ILE A 83 8.73 -13.94 23.31
CA ILE A 83 8.20 -14.21 24.64
C ILE A 83 9.37 -14.54 25.55
N TYR A 84 9.60 -13.70 26.55
CA TYR A 84 10.55 -13.95 27.63
C TYR A 84 9.78 -14.47 28.84
N LYS A 85 9.92 -15.76 29.12
CA LYS A 85 9.36 -16.38 30.32
C LYS A 85 10.43 -16.39 31.41
N ASN A 86 10.05 -16.04 32.63
CA ASN A 86 10.90 -16.15 33.79
C ASN A 86 10.50 -17.38 34.62
N ASP A 87 11.30 -18.44 34.54
CA ASP A 87 11.19 -19.65 35.34
C ASP A 87 12.30 -19.72 36.42
N SER A 88 13.02 -18.62 36.62
CA SER A 88 14.00 -18.46 37.69
C SER A 88 13.34 -18.11 39.02
N SER A 89 14.14 -18.17 40.09
CA SER A 89 13.69 -17.87 41.45
C SER A 89 13.49 -16.38 41.74
N ARG A 90 13.91 -15.48 40.82
CA ARG A 90 13.97 -14.02 41.04
C ARG A 90 13.36 -13.25 39.89
N ASP A 91 12.99 -12.01 40.15
CA ASP A 91 12.55 -11.09 39.11
C ASP A 91 13.73 -10.76 38.18
N ILE A 92 13.45 -10.76 36.87
CA ILE A 92 14.46 -10.46 35.84
C ILE A 92 14.24 -9.04 35.33
N THR A 93 15.22 -8.17 35.52
CA THR A 93 15.25 -6.83 34.94
C THR A 93 16.04 -6.87 33.64
N MET A 94 15.42 -6.41 32.55
CA MET A 94 16.06 -6.25 31.25
C MET A 94 16.14 -4.78 30.89
N LYS A 95 17.35 -4.33 30.51
CA LYS A 95 17.62 -2.96 30.06
C LYS A 95 18.30 -3.00 28.70
N SER A 96 17.75 -2.30 27.71
CA SER A 96 18.38 -2.15 26.40
C SER A 96 19.00 -0.76 26.23
N TYR A 97 20.18 -0.72 25.62
CA TYR A 97 20.94 0.49 25.37
C TYR A 97 21.28 0.58 23.89
N ASN A 98 21.34 1.81 23.39
CA ASN A 98 21.71 2.11 22.02
C ASN A 98 23.09 2.77 22.03
N TYR A 99 23.79 2.63 20.90
CA TYR A 99 24.97 3.44 20.61
C TYR A 99 24.58 4.65 19.78
N ALA A 100 25.12 5.81 20.13
CA ALA A 100 25.10 7.01 19.30
C ALA A 100 26.54 7.46 19.06
N ASN A 101 26.91 7.67 17.80
CA ASN A 101 28.24 8.17 17.42
C ASN A 101 29.44 7.34 17.94
N GLY A 102 29.23 6.04 18.20
CA GLY A 102 30.28 5.15 18.72
C GLY A 102 30.31 5.02 20.24
N ASP A 103 29.51 5.80 20.96
CA ASP A 103 29.42 5.77 22.41
C ASP A 103 28.10 5.13 22.88
N LEU A 104 28.18 4.37 23.98
CA LEU A 104 27.00 3.84 24.65
C LEU A 104 26.25 5.00 25.32
N LEU A 105 24.96 5.12 25.05
CA LEU A 105 24.13 6.09 25.75
C LEU A 105 23.91 5.66 27.20
N GLU A 106 24.00 6.61 28.13
CA GLU A 106 23.84 6.33 29.58
C GLU A 106 22.43 5.83 29.93
N ASP A 107 21.41 6.33 29.23
CA ASP A 107 20.02 5.98 29.48
C ASP A 107 19.59 4.73 28.69
N ALA A 108 18.94 3.81 29.42
CA ALA A 108 18.30 2.68 28.79
C ALA A 108 17.08 3.13 27.96
N ASN A 109 17.00 2.64 26.73
CA ASN A 109 15.91 2.92 25.80
C ASN A 109 14.64 2.19 26.19
N TYR A 110 14.81 0.97 26.70
CA TYR A 110 13.72 0.16 27.19
C TYR A 110 14.16 -0.55 28.46
N THR A 111 13.35 -0.43 29.50
CA THR A 111 13.54 -1.15 30.77
C THR A 111 12.23 -1.82 31.14
N PHE A 112 12.28 -3.10 31.46
CA PHE A 112 11.15 -3.82 32.00
C PHE A 112 11.60 -4.91 32.96
N VAL A 113 10.66 -5.33 33.81
CA VAL A 113 10.85 -6.41 34.77
C VAL A 113 9.92 -7.55 34.39
N ILE A 114 10.43 -8.77 34.44
CA ILE A 114 9.68 -10.01 34.32
C ILE A 114 9.65 -10.66 35.70
N PRO A 115 8.53 -10.57 36.44
CA PRO A 115 8.46 -11.19 37.75
C PRO A 115 8.63 -12.71 37.68
N ALA A 116 9.10 -13.32 38.77
CA ALA A 116 9.24 -14.78 38.86
C ALA A 116 7.92 -15.50 38.48
N GLY A 117 8.00 -16.51 37.61
CA GLY A 117 6.86 -17.25 37.10
C GLY A 117 5.97 -16.49 36.08
N LYS A 118 6.38 -15.30 35.64
CA LYS A 118 5.65 -14.50 34.63
C LYS A 118 6.36 -14.51 33.28
N ALA A 119 5.70 -13.95 32.28
CA ALA A 119 6.27 -13.75 30.96
C ALA A 119 6.03 -12.31 30.48
N HIS A 120 6.93 -11.83 29.64
CA HIS A 120 6.83 -10.57 28.93
C HIS A 120 6.95 -10.80 27.43
N THR A 121 6.23 -10.04 26.61
CA THR A 121 6.24 -10.23 25.16
C THR A 121 6.58 -8.93 24.45
N LEU A 122 7.54 -9.01 23.53
CA LEU A 122 7.90 -7.92 22.63
C LEU A 122 7.56 -8.29 21.19
N ARG A 123 7.17 -7.30 20.40
CA ARG A 123 6.88 -7.47 18.97
C ARG A 123 7.75 -6.51 18.15
N PHE A 124 8.37 -7.04 17.11
CA PHE A 124 9.21 -6.30 16.18
C PHE A 124 8.76 -6.56 14.75
N ASP A 125 8.81 -5.51 13.94
CA ASP A 125 8.53 -5.54 12.52
C ASP A 125 9.74 -4.94 11.78
N THR A 126 10.26 -5.61 10.75
CA THR A 126 11.37 -5.09 9.92
C THR A 126 11.19 -5.50 8.47
N GLU A 127 11.88 -4.82 7.56
CA GLU A 127 11.95 -5.22 6.16
C GLU A 127 13.13 -6.18 5.91
N GLY A 128 12.96 -7.12 4.98
CA GLY A 128 14.06 -7.95 4.46
C GLY A 128 14.39 -9.24 5.22
N GLY A 129 13.90 -9.45 6.45
CA GLY A 129 14.07 -10.70 7.18
C GLY A 129 13.50 -10.65 8.59
N PHE A 130 13.44 -11.77 9.32
CA PHE A 130 12.94 -11.76 10.70
C PHE A 130 13.84 -10.91 11.61
N PRO A 131 13.31 -9.89 12.31
CA PRO A 131 14.11 -9.07 13.19
C PRO A 131 14.55 -9.88 14.41
N TYR A 132 15.79 -9.67 14.84
CA TYR A 132 16.32 -10.16 16.13
C TYR A 132 15.66 -9.41 17.29
N PRO A 133 15.66 -9.99 18.50
CA PRO A 133 15.12 -9.28 19.64
C PRO A 133 15.97 -8.05 19.93
N PHE A 134 15.33 -7.00 20.42
CA PHE A 134 16.01 -5.76 20.76
C PHE A 134 16.77 -5.08 19.59
N MET A 135 16.35 -5.29 18.34
CA MET A 135 16.72 -4.44 17.20
C MET A 135 15.86 -3.18 17.16
N TRP A 136 16.28 -2.09 17.81
CA TRP A 136 15.43 -0.89 17.91
C TRP A 136 15.90 0.25 17.01
N THR A 137 17.20 0.50 16.82
CA THR A 137 17.59 1.73 16.08
C THR A 137 18.98 1.77 15.42
N SER A 138 19.90 0.84 15.66
CA SER A 138 21.27 1.04 15.18
C SER A 138 21.56 0.31 13.85
N PRO A 139 21.64 1.01 12.70
CA PRO A 139 22.26 0.47 11.49
C PRO A 139 23.77 0.23 11.66
N THR A 140 24.38 0.76 12.73
CA THR A 140 25.81 0.68 13.04
C THR A 140 26.19 -0.42 14.04
N GLY A 141 25.22 -1.24 14.49
CA GLY A 141 25.51 -2.60 14.92
C GLY A 141 26.01 -2.79 16.36
N ALA A 142 25.41 -2.13 17.35
CA ALA A 142 25.62 -2.55 18.73
C ALA A 142 24.32 -2.44 19.54
N ASP A 143 23.50 -3.49 19.46
CA ASP A 143 22.39 -3.69 20.37
C ASP A 143 22.98 -4.28 21.67
N TYR A 144 22.87 -3.54 22.78
CA TYR A 144 23.44 -3.88 24.08
C TYR A 144 22.32 -4.09 25.10
N ILE A 145 22.25 -5.28 25.70
CA ILE A 145 21.21 -5.63 26.67
C ILE A 145 21.89 -6.04 27.98
N VAL A 146 21.48 -5.42 29.09
CA VAL A 146 21.83 -5.88 30.44
C VAL A 146 20.67 -6.66 30.99
N ILE A 147 20.95 -7.86 31.48
CA ILE A 147 19.98 -8.76 32.09
C ILE A 147 20.44 -9.02 33.52
N SER A 148 19.58 -8.72 34.48
CA SER A 148 19.86 -8.80 35.91
C SER A 148 18.77 -9.59 36.63
N ASN A 149 19.15 -10.42 37.59
CA ASN A 149 18.23 -11.06 38.53
C ASN A 149 18.23 -10.37 39.92
N GLY A 150 18.77 -9.15 40.00
CA GLY A 150 18.93 -8.36 41.23
C GLY A 150 20.16 -8.71 42.07
N GLU A 151 20.81 -9.86 41.85
CA GLU A 151 22.06 -10.24 42.53
C GLU A 151 23.23 -10.31 41.56
N LYS A 152 22.98 -10.85 40.37
CA LYS A 152 23.92 -11.01 39.30
C LYS A 152 23.37 -10.43 38.01
N GLN A 153 24.27 -10.05 37.13
CA GLN A 153 23.92 -9.57 35.80
C GLN A 153 24.91 -10.07 34.75
N PHE A 154 24.41 -10.21 33.54
CA PHE A 154 25.24 -10.41 32.37
C PHE A 154 24.77 -9.48 31.25
N THR A 155 25.65 -9.30 30.30
CA THR A 155 25.41 -8.46 29.14
C THR A 155 25.29 -9.32 27.90
N ASN A 156 24.36 -8.95 27.01
CA ASN A 156 24.26 -9.48 25.67
C ASN A 156 24.62 -8.37 24.67
N THR A 157 25.65 -8.60 23.85
CA THR A 157 26.09 -7.65 22.84
C THR A 157 26.02 -8.29 21.47
N ARG A 158 25.27 -7.68 20.56
CA ARG A 158 25.24 -8.08 19.15
C ARG A 158 26.64 -7.84 18.57
N HIS A 159 27.29 -8.89 18.07
CA HIS A 159 28.70 -8.93 17.59
C HIS A 159 29.80 -9.19 18.63
N SER A 160 29.48 -9.76 19.80
CA SER A 160 30.53 -10.29 20.67
C SER A 160 31.33 -11.41 19.96
N SER A 161 32.65 -11.25 19.86
CA SER A 161 33.57 -12.31 19.41
C SER A 161 33.79 -13.39 20.48
N THR A 162 33.31 -13.18 21.71
CA THR A 162 33.43 -14.11 22.84
C THR A 162 32.25 -15.08 22.95
N GLY A 163 31.23 -14.96 22.09
CA GLY A 163 30.05 -15.85 22.06
C GLY A 163 28.97 -15.52 23.09
N GLU A 164 28.98 -14.29 23.63
CA GLU A 164 28.01 -13.78 24.61
C GLU A 164 26.69 -13.32 23.98
N ASP A 165 26.52 -13.45 22.67
CA ASP A 165 25.36 -13.05 21.89
C ASP A 165 24.16 -14.03 22.00
N LYS A 166 24.04 -14.75 23.12
CA LYS A 166 23.04 -15.80 23.35
C LYS A 166 21.62 -15.36 23.00
N LEU A 167 21.19 -14.16 23.40
CA LEU A 167 19.83 -13.70 23.12
C LEU A 167 19.65 -13.19 21.68
N PHE A 168 20.70 -12.96 20.91
CA PHE A 168 20.59 -12.60 19.49
C PHE A 168 20.61 -13.83 18.58
N ARG A 169 21.07 -14.97 19.07
CA ARG A 169 21.11 -16.24 18.34
C ARG A 169 19.74 -16.89 18.28
N SER A 170 19.22 -17.11 17.08
CA SER A 170 17.89 -17.70 16.90
C SER A 170 17.76 -19.11 17.49
N GLU A 171 18.87 -19.84 17.58
CA GLU A 171 18.97 -21.19 18.11
C GLU A 171 18.80 -21.29 19.63
N THR A 172 18.90 -20.17 20.36
CA THR A 172 18.63 -20.15 21.82
C THR A 172 17.16 -20.03 22.14
N TYR A 173 16.31 -19.79 21.13
CA TYR A 173 14.87 -19.66 21.28
C TYR A 173 14.15 -20.90 20.77
N GLU A 174 13.07 -21.26 21.46
CA GLU A 174 12.08 -22.16 20.91
C GLU A 174 11.17 -21.40 19.93
N ILE A 175 10.95 -21.95 18.73
CA ILE A 175 9.98 -21.38 17.77
C ILE A 175 8.61 -21.98 18.04
N LEU A 176 7.74 -21.21 18.71
CA LEU A 176 6.38 -21.66 19.06
C LEU A 176 5.40 -21.60 17.88
N LYS A 177 5.57 -20.61 17.00
CA LYS A 177 4.72 -20.41 15.82
C LYS A 177 5.57 -19.92 14.67
N ASN A 178 5.40 -20.53 13.51
CA ASN A 178 6.01 -20.06 12.27
C ASN A 178 4.94 -19.98 11.17
N ASN A 179 4.80 -18.79 10.58
CA ASN A 179 3.92 -18.55 9.44
C ASN A 179 4.69 -17.83 8.35
N ASP A 180 5.39 -18.60 7.53
CA ASP A 180 6.26 -18.06 6.47
C ASP A 180 5.46 -17.26 5.42
N LYS A 181 4.20 -17.66 5.14
CA LYS A 181 3.32 -16.93 4.20
C LYS A 181 3.00 -15.52 4.68
N LYS A 182 2.79 -15.36 5.99
CA LYS A 182 2.56 -14.05 6.63
C LYS A 182 3.84 -13.44 7.19
N ARG A 183 5.00 -14.04 6.93
CA ARG A 183 6.32 -13.62 7.43
C ARG A 183 6.29 -13.30 8.92
N ASN A 184 5.57 -14.14 9.68
CA ASN A 184 5.36 -13.93 11.11
C ASN A 184 5.88 -15.13 11.89
N ARG A 185 6.69 -14.87 12.92
CA ARG A 185 7.26 -15.90 13.79
C ARG A 185 7.14 -15.51 15.25
N THR A 186 6.92 -16.50 16.10
CA THR A 186 6.91 -16.35 17.55
C THR A 186 8.01 -17.22 18.15
N TYR A 187 8.85 -16.57 18.94
CA TYR A 187 10.01 -17.13 19.64
C TYR A 187 9.76 -17.09 21.14
N GLN A 188 10.32 -18.06 21.86
CA GLN A 188 10.30 -18.09 23.32
C GLN A 188 11.70 -18.34 23.87
N TYR A 189 12.10 -17.51 24.82
CA TYR A 189 13.24 -17.77 25.69
C TYR A 189 12.73 -17.97 27.11
N ILE A 190 13.29 -18.94 27.83
CA ILE A 190 12.96 -19.21 29.22
C ILE A 190 14.19 -18.92 30.05
N PHE A 191 14.12 -17.86 30.87
CA PHE A 191 15.14 -17.59 31.87
C PHE A 191 15.03 -18.60 33.01
N THR A 192 16.17 -19.16 33.40
CA THR A 192 16.31 -20.03 34.58
C THR A 192 17.44 -19.51 35.48
N ASP A 193 17.55 -20.03 36.71
CA ASP A 193 18.65 -19.64 37.60
C ASP A 193 20.03 -19.97 37.00
N SER A 194 20.12 -21.00 36.13
CA SER A 194 21.39 -21.39 35.48
C SER A 194 21.93 -20.34 34.52
N ASP A 195 21.08 -19.47 33.96
CA ASP A 195 21.53 -18.35 33.12
C ASP A 195 22.44 -17.39 33.89
N PHE A 196 22.31 -17.35 35.21
CA PHE A 196 23.02 -16.43 36.09
C PHE A 196 24.16 -17.09 36.88
N GLU A 197 24.40 -18.40 36.76
CA GLU A 197 25.43 -19.10 37.54
C GLU A 197 26.82 -18.48 37.35
N ASN A 198 27.18 -18.20 36.10
CA ASN A 198 28.46 -17.61 35.70
C ASN A 198 28.38 -16.10 35.43
N ALA A 199 27.25 -15.46 35.77
CA ALA A 199 27.07 -14.04 35.61
C ALA A 199 27.83 -13.24 36.68
N THR A 200 28.11 -11.97 36.41
CA THR A 200 28.86 -11.09 37.31
C THR A 200 27.98 -10.65 38.47
N HIS A 201 28.51 -10.67 39.70
CA HIS A 201 27.81 -10.11 40.86
C HIS A 201 27.66 -8.58 40.73
N ILE A 202 26.50 -8.08 41.15
CA ILE A 202 26.23 -6.64 41.20
C ILE A 202 26.84 -6.13 42.50
N GLU A 203 27.86 -5.27 42.40
CA GLU A 203 28.44 -4.62 43.57
C GLU A 203 27.41 -3.67 44.22
N PRO A 204 27.36 -3.60 45.57
CA PRO A 204 26.41 -2.77 46.31
C PRO A 204 26.65 -1.26 46.17
#